data_AF-A0A3M1H1B9-F1
#
_entry.id   AF-A0A3M1H1B9-F1
#
_cell.length_a   1.000
_cell.length_b   1.000
_cell.length_c   1.000
_cell.angle_alpha   90.00
_cell.angle_beta   90.00
_cell.angle_gamma   90.00
#
_symmetry.space_group_name_H-M   'P 1'
#
loop_
_entity.id
_entity.type
_entity.pdbx_description
1 polymer ?
#
loop_
_entity_poly.entity_id
_entity_poly.type
_entity_poly.pdbx_seq_one_letter_code
_entity_poly.pdbx_strand_id
1 'polypeptide(L)'
;MIRQITLVTAGAIAVLAITACRAERAAAPAPTNPAPSQPAPVLQGDLPAPDHPLEETSYSWSQLLARDAIRPVYVPEFAPADQAPYEDDELVIGVALNGEAKAYAIGPLNSREMVNDTIGGVPILVTW
;
A
#
# COMPACT_ATOMS: atom_id res chain seq x y z
N MET A 1 -24.12 -23.96 -36.64
CA MET A 1 -25.30 -23.61 -35.83
C MET A 1 -25.25 -22.13 -35.55
N ILE A 2 -26.11 -21.36 -36.22
CA ILE A 2 -26.12 -19.90 -36.25
C ILE A 2 -27.17 -19.43 -35.26
N ARG A 3 -26.79 -18.58 -34.29
CA ARG A 3 -27.73 -17.88 -33.41
C ARG A 3 -27.65 -16.39 -33.71
N GLN A 4 -28.77 -15.86 -34.20
CA GLN A 4 -28.94 -14.46 -34.54
C GLN A 4 -28.80 -13.55 -33.30
N ILE A 5 -28.11 -12.43 -33.47
CA ILE A 5 -28.08 -11.32 -32.52
C ILE A 5 -29.06 -10.27 -33.06
N THR A 6 -30.17 -10.08 -32.36
CA THR A 6 -31.15 -9.03 -32.64
C THR A 6 -30.60 -7.70 -32.15
N LEU A 7 -30.36 -6.78 -33.08
CA LEU A 7 -30.09 -5.37 -32.79
C LEU A 7 -31.44 -4.64 -32.64
N VAL A 8 -31.73 -4.11 -31.46
CA VAL A 8 -32.79 -3.09 -31.29
C VAL A 8 -32.12 -1.78 -30.90
N THR A 9 -32.19 -0.82 -31.81
CA THR A 9 -31.79 0.57 -31.61
C THR A 9 -32.91 1.39 -30.96
N ALA A 10 -32.51 2.44 -30.24
CA ALA A 10 -33.14 3.74 -30.03
C ALA A 10 -33.54 4.04 -28.58
N GLY A 11 -32.81 4.97 -27.95
CA GLY A 11 -33.20 5.55 -26.66
C GLY A 11 -32.20 6.58 -26.14
N ALA A 12 -32.34 7.82 -26.60
CA ALA A 12 -31.88 9.07 -25.98
C ALA A 12 -30.42 9.17 -25.48
N ILE A 13 -29.56 9.79 -26.30
CA ILE A 13 -28.31 10.41 -25.82
C ILE A 13 -28.69 11.66 -25.02
N ALA A 14 -28.76 11.54 -23.70
CA ALA A 14 -28.68 12.70 -22.82
C ALA A 14 -27.20 13.11 -22.72
N VAL A 15 -26.80 14.14 -23.47
CA VAL A 15 -25.50 14.79 -23.27
C VAL A 15 -25.62 15.58 -21.97
N LEU A 16 -25.38 14.90 -20.84
CA LEU A 16 -25.09 15.58 -19.59
C LEU A 16 -23.68 16.16 -19.76
N ALA A 17 -23.60 17.47 -19.95
CA ALA A 17 -22.33 18.19 -19.85
C ALA A 17 -21.84 18.05 -18.40
N ILE A 18 -21.11 16.97 -18.12
CA ILE A 18 -20.35 16.82 -16.89
C ILE A 18 -19.21 17.81 -17.05
N THR A 19 -19.40 19.03 -16.55
CA THR A 19 -18.32 19.96 -16.28
C THR A 19 -17.33 19.21 -15.40
N ALA A 20 -16.24 18.72 -16.00
CA ALA A 20 -15.12 18.20 -15.27
C ALA A 20 -14.56 19.37 -14.45
N CYS A 21 -14.96 19.46 -13.17
CA CYS A 21 -14.20 20.19 -12.19
C CYS A 21 -12.84 19.50 -12.11
N ARG A 22 -11.90 19.96 -12.92
CA ARG A 22 -10.50 19.63 -12.80
C ARG A 22 -10.01 20.33 -11.54
N ALA A 23 -10.29 19.72 -10.40
CA ALA A 23 -9.57 20.00 -9.18
C ALA A 23 -8.18 19.39 -9.40
N GLU A 24 -7.26 20.17 -9.97
CA GLU A 24 -5.83 19.88 -9.92
C GLU A 24 -5.51 19.69 -8.43
N ARG A 25 -5.43 18.43 -7.96
CA ARG A 25 -4.92 18.13 -6.63
C ARG A 25 -3.43 18.43 -6.72
N ALA A 26 -3.05 19.63 -6.30
CA ALA A 26 -1.66 19.97 -6.07
C ALA A 26 -1.06 18.83 -5.22
N ALA A 27 0.07 18.30 -5.67
CA ALA A 27 0.86 17.39 -4.86
C ALA A 27 1.07 18.07 -3.51
N ALA A 28 0.63 17.43 -2.42
CA ALA A 28 0.88 17.94 -1.10
C ALA A 28 2.40 18.14 -0.96
N PRO A 29 2.88 19.27 -0.38
CA PRO A 29 4.28 19.41 -0.08
C PRO A 29 4.72 18.19 0.74
N ALA A 30 5.94 17.69 0.48
CA ALA A 30 6.52 16.63 1.28
C ALA A 30 6.33 17.00 2.76
N PRO A 31 5.88 16.08 3.63
CA PRO A 31 5.70 16.38 5.04
C PRO A 31 7.04 16.84 5.58
N THR A 32 7.19 18.15 5.78
CA THR A 32 8.31 18.71 6.53
C THR A 32 7.96 18.45 7.98
N ASN A 33 8.16 17.21 8.42
CA ASN A 33 8.10 16.91 9.84
C ASN A 33 9.15 17.81 10.50
N PRO A 34 8.76 18.81 11.31
CA PRO A 34 9.74 19.50 12.12
C PRO A 34 10.43 18.43 12.97
N ALA A 35 11.75 18.56 13.15
CA ALA A 35 12.45 17.73 14.10
C ALA A 35 11.65 17.73 15.41
N PRO A 36 11.34 16.56 16.00
CA PRO A 36 10.45 16.50 17.15
C PRO A 36 11.00 17.44 18.23
N SER A 37 10.17 18.37 18.69
CA SER A 37 10.49 19.38 19.70
C SER A 37 10.68 18.78 21.11
N GLN A 38 10.56 17.47 21.19
CA GLN A 38 10.84 16.65 22.35
C GLN A 38 11.76 15.52 21.87
N PRO A 39 12.81 15.15 22.64
CA PRO A 39 13.53 13.91 22.37
C PRO A 39 12.52 12.76 22.31
N ALA A 40 12.77 11.79 21.43
CA ALA A 40 11.95 10.59 21.35
C ALA A 40 11.75 10.02 22.77
N PRO A 41 10.54 9.60 23.15
CA PRO A 41 10.32 8.97 24.44
C PRO A 41 11.33 7.82 24.55
N VAL A 42 12.23 7.94 25.51
CA VAL A 42 13.14 6.84 25.82
C VAL A 42 12.25 5.74 26.34
N LEU A 43 12.32 4.56 25.74
CA LEU A 43 11.64 3.39 26.28
C LEU A 43 12.30 3.09 27.64
N GLN A 44 11.78 3.68 28.73
CA GLN A 44 12.20 3.37 30.09
C GLN A 44 11.64 1.99 30.47
N GLY A 45 12.22 0.96 29.88
CA GLY A 45 12.11 -0.41 30.35
C GLY A 45 13.50 -0.91 30.66
N ASP A 46 13.67 -1.54 31.83
CA ASP A 46 14.84 -2.36 32.10
C ASP A 46 14.76 -3.57 31.17
N LEU A 47 15.24 -3.40 29.93
CA LEU A 47 15.45 -4.54 29.05
C LEU A 47 16.37 -5.51 29.81
N PRO A 48 16.05 -6.82 29.85
CA PRO A 48 16.93 -7.78 30.46
C PRO A 48 18.31 -7.61 29.85
N ALA A 49 19.34 -7.60 30.70
CA ALA A 49 20.70 -7.60 30.22
C ALA A 49 20.83 -8.79 29.24
N PRO A 50 21.36 -8.56 28.03
CA PRO A 50 21.52 -9.64 27.07
C PRO A 50 22.34 -10.76 27.72
N ASP A 51 21.91 -12.01 27.53
CA ASP A 51 22.58 -13.20 28.08
C ASP A 51 24.01 -13.41 27.56
N HIS A 52 24.41 -12.59 26.58
CA HIS A 52 25.72 -12.55 25.97
C HIS A 52 26.36 -11.18 26.20
N PRO A 53 27.67 -11.11 26.52
CA PRO A 53 28.39 -9.85 26.57
C PRO A 53 28.14 -9.10 25.27
N LEU A 54 27.64 -7.86 25.37
CA LEU A 54 27.64 -6.95 24.24
C LEU A 54 29.12 -6.62 23.98
N GLU A 55 29.78 -7.36 23.09
CA GLU A 55 30.96 -6.82 22.44
C GLU A 55 30.49 -5.54 21.76
N GLU A 56 30.99 -4.40 22.24
CA GLU A 56 30.94 -3.10 21.55
C GLU A 56 31.73 -3.22 20.25
N THR A 57 31.19 -3.99 19.33
CA THR A 57 31.70 -4.11 17.98
C THR A 57 31.28 -2.79 17.34
N SER A 58 32.26 -1.93 17.04
CA SER A 58 31.99 -0.71 16.30
C SER A 58 31.51 -1.14 14.91
N TYR A 59 30.20 -1.16 14.72
CA TYR A 59 29.61 -1.47 13.43
C TYR A 59 29.71 -0.23 12.53
N SER A 60 30.41 -0.37 11.41
CA SER A 60 30.40 0.62 10.34
C SER A 60 29.31 0.25 9.34
N TRP A 61 28.29 1.08 9.22
CA TRP A 61 27.21 0.91 8.25
C TRP A 61 27.33 1.97 7.16
N SER A 62 27.08 1.57 5.91
CA SER A 62 26.96 2.50 4.79
C SER A 62 25.49 2.62 4.40
N GLN A 63 24.93 3.82 4.49
CA GLN A 63 23.56 4.09 4.03
C GLN A 63 23.54 4.02 2.49
N LEU A 64 22.89 3.00 1.94
CA LEU A 64 22.86 2.77 0.48
C LEU A 64 21.83 3.64 -0.25
N LEU A 65 20.71 3.93 0.41
CA LEU A 65 19.62 4.73 -0.14
C LEU A 65 19.36 5.95 0.74
N ALA A 66 18.84 7.05 0.18
CA ALA A 66 18.35 8.13 1.03
C ALA A 66 17.28 7.63 2.02
N ARG A 67 17.09 8.33 3.14
CA ARG A 67 15.96 8.03 4.03
C ARG A 67 14.66 8.09 3.24
N ASP A 68 13.77 7.13 3.49
CA ASP A 68 12.45 6.99 2.85
C ASP A 68 12.50 6.79 1.31
N ALA A 69 13.63 6.34 0.76
CA ALA A 69 13.74 6.05 -0.68
C ALA A 69 12.91 4.82 -1.12
N ILE A 70 12.64 3.87 -0.22
CA ILE A 70 11.72 2.76 -0.44
C ILE A 70 10.33 3.27 -0.09
N ARG A 71 9.60 3.70 -1.12
CA ARG A 71 8.32 4.38 -0.90
C ARG A 71 7.20 3.39 -0.62
N PRO A 72 6.42 3.60 0.45
CA PRO A 72 5.19 2.87 0.71
C PRO A 72 4.17 2.99 -0.42
N VAL A 73 3.25 2.03 -0.48
CA VAL A 73 2.01 2.18 -1.26
C VAL A 73 0.93 2.76 -0.34
N TYR A 74 0.45 3.96 -0.66
CA TYR A 74 -0.60 4.64 0.11
C TYR A 74 -2.00 4.47 -0.50
N VAL A 75 -2.05 4.16 -1.79
CA VAL A 75 -3.29 3.96 -2.54
C VAL A 75 -3.10 2.69 -3.37
N PRO A 76 -3.38 1.51 -2.78
CA PRO A 76 -3.26 0.25 -3.51
C PRO A 76 -4.39 0.11 -4.54
N GLU A 77 -4.05 -0.45 -5.69
CA GLU A 77 -4.98 -0.81 -6.75
C GLU A 77 -5.08 -2.33 -6.83
N PHE A 78 -6.30 -2.85 -6.99
CA PHE A 78 -6.57 -4.28 -7.04
C PHE A 78 -7.27 -4.64 -8.35
N ALA A 79 -6.83 -5.74 -8.94
CA ALA A 79 -7.53 -6.40 -10.02
C ALA A 79 -8.35 -7.58 -9.45
N PRO A 80 -9.48 -7.95 -10.10
CA PRO A 80 -10.08 -9.26 -9.90
C PRO A 80 -9.06 -10.40 -10.08
N ALA A 81 -9.23 -11.50 -9.35
CA ALA A 81 -8.27 -12.61 -9.35
C ALA A 81 -8.02 -13.18 -10.75
N ASP A 82 -9.04 -13.23 -11.61
CA ASP A 82 -8.96 -13.73 -13.00
C ASP A 82 -8.32 -12.74 -13.99
N GLN A 83 -8.02 -11.52 -13.55
CA GLN A 83 -7.40 -10.46 -14.34
C GLN A 83 -6.06 -9.99 -13.75
N ALA A 84 -5.65 -10.55 -12.61
CA ALA A 84 -4.41 -10.17 -11.97
C ALA A 84 -3.22 -10.69 -12.81
N PRO A 85 -2.16 -9.89 -12.98
CA PRO A 85 -1.01 -10.26 -13.82
C PRO A 85 -0.02 -11.18 -13.06
N TYR A 86 -0.55 -12.19 -12.38
CA TYR A 86 0.21 -13.13 -11.55
C TYR A 86 -0.11 -14.57 -11.96
N GLU A 87 0.84 -15.46 -11.70
CA GLU A 87 0.64 -16.90 -11.88
C GLU A 87 -0.32 -17.44 -10.80
N ASP A 88 -0.94 -18.59 -11.07
CA ASP A 88 -1.92 -19.21 -10.15
C ASP A 88 -1.32 -19.58 -8.79
N ASP A 89 0.01 -19.73 -8.69
CA ASP A 89 0.77 -20.06 -7.48
C ASP A 89 1.51 -18.86 -6.86
N GLU A 90 1.19 -17.63 -7.28
CA GLU A 90 1.76 -16.41 -6.68
C GLU A 90 1.50 -16.37 -5.18
N LEU A 91 2.56 -16.09 -4.42
CA LEU A 91 2.44 -15.94 -2.97
C LEU A 91 1.77 -14.60 -2.66
N VAL A 92 0.75 -14.65 -1.82
CA VAL A 92 0.00 -13.47 -1.38
C VAL A 92 -0.17 -13.44 0.13
N ILE A 93 -0.25 -12.25 0.70
CA ILE A 93 -0.84 -12.02 2.02
C ILE A 93 -2.33 -11.79 1.80
N GLY A 94 -3.17 -12.70 2.28
CA GLY A 94 -4.63 -12.56 2.23
C GLY A 94 -5.17 -11.93 3.51
N VAL A 95 -6.05 -10.94 3.39
CA VAL A 95 -6.74 -10.31 4.53
C VAL A 95 -8.23 -10.30 4.26
N ALA A 96 -9.02 -10.83 5.19
CA ALA A 96 -10.48 -10.81 5.15
C ALA A 96 -11.03 -10.19 6.44
N LEU A 97 -11.69 -9.04 6.34
CA LEU A 97 -12.22 -8.27 7.46
C LEU A 97 -13.59 -7.68 7.10
N ASN A 98 -14.57 -7.84 8.01
CA ASN A 98 -15.93 -7.31 7.88
C ASN A 98 -16.62 -7.58 6.51
N GLY A 99 -16.39 -8.76 5.93
CA GLY A 99 -16.99 -9.17 4.66
C GLY A 99 -16.27 -8.66 3.41
N GLU A 100 -15.18 -7.92 3.55
CA GLU A 100 -14.29 -7.53 2.46
C GLU A 100 -13.00 -8.37 2.53
N ALA A 101 -12.52 -8.85 1.38
CA ALA A 101 -11.30 -9.61 1.27
C ALA A 101 -10.41 -9.05 0.17
N LYS A 102 -9.11 -8.94 0.46
CA LYS A 102 -8.08 -8.49 -0.48
C LYS A 102 -6.86 -9.42 -0.40
N ALA A 103 -6.12 -9.51 -1.49
CA ALA A 103 -4.87 -10.26 -1.59
C ALA A 103 -3.74 -9.33 -2.04
N TYR A 104 -2.62 -9.35 -1.31
CA TYR A 104 -1.44 -8.54 -1.57
C TYR A 104 -0.31 -9.44 -2.04
N ALA A 105 0.04 -9.37 -3.33
CA ALA A 105 1.14 -10.14 -3.89
C ALA A 105 2.49 -9.74 -3.28
N ILE A 106 3.35 -10.72 -3.04
CA ILE A 106 4.67 -10.49 -2.46
C ILE A 106 5.60 -9.74 -3.42
N GLY A 107 5.47 -9.96 -4.73
CA GLY A 107 6.32 -9.30 -5.74
C GLY A 107 6.40 -7.77 -5.58
N PRO A 108 5.27 -7.03 -5.64
CA PRO A 108 5.26 -5.59 -5.39
C PRO A 108 5.74 -5.21 -3.98
N LEU A 109 5.35 -5.97 -2.96
CA LEU A 109 5.72 -5.72 -1.56
C LEU A 109 7.23 -5.80 -1.34
N ASN A 110 7.94 -6.70 -2.02
CA ASN A 110 9.40 -6.80 -1.94
C ASN A 110 10.13 -5.51 -2.38
N SER A 111 9.47 -4.65 -3.17
CA SER A 111 10.05 -3.39 -3.66
C SER A 111 9.52 -2.13 -2.96
N ARG A 112 8.42 -2.25 -2.21
CA ARG A 112 7.72 -1.14 -1.54
C ARG A 112 7.67 -1.28 -0.01
N GLU A 113 7.93 -2.49 0.48
CA GLU A 113 8.00 -2.98 1.87
C GLU A 113 6.73 -2.81 2.73
N MET A 114 5.88 -1.83 2.41
CA MET A 114 4.64 -1.59 3.14
C MET A 114 3.51 -1.05 2.27
N VAL A 115 2.28 -1.43 2.63
CA VAL A 115 1.04 -0.92 2.06
C VAL A 115 0.14 -0.43 3.18
N ASN A 116 -0.26 0.85 3.11
CA ASN A 116 -1.32 1.40 3.95
C ASN A 116 -2.65 1.23 3.22
N ASP A 117 -3.60 0.52 3.83
CA ASP A 117 -4.92 0.27 3.24
C ASP A 117 -6.03 0.36 4.29
N THR A 118 -7.27 0.28 3.85
CA THR A 118 -8.45 0.10 4.68
C THR A 118 -9.27 -1.05 4.09
N ILE A 119 -9.61 -2.03 4.91
CA ILE A 119 -10.45 -3.17 4.54
C ILE A 119 -11.63 -3.23 5.50
N GLY A 120 -12.85 -3.29 4.97
CA GLY A 120 -14.04 -3.42 5.80
C GLY A 120 -14.20 -2.28 6.81
N GLY A 121 -13.68 -1.09 6.47
CA GLY A 121 -13.64 0.09 7.34
C GLY A 121 -12.52 0.11 8.39
N VAL A 122 -11.64 -0.90 8.42
CA VAL A 122 -10.52 -0.99 9.38
C VAL A 122 -9.21 -0.58 8.70
N PRO A 123 -8.48 0.43 9.23
CA PRO A 123 -7.16 0.78 8.71
C PRO A 123 -6.15 -0.31 9.05
N ILE A 124 -5.35 -0.72 8.07
CA ILE A 124 -4.32 -1.74 8.21
C ILE A 124 -3.00 -1.32 7.56
N LEU A 125 -1.91 -1.88 8.08
CA LEU A 125 -0.58 -1.85 7.48
C LEU A 125 -0.19 -3.28 7.11
N VAL A 126 0.07 -3.52 5.83
CA VAL A 126 0.57 -4.81 5.33
C VAL A 126 2.07 -4.68 5.06
N THR A 127 2.86 -5.65 5.50
CA THR A 127 4.33 -5.70 5.33
C THR A 127 4.79 -7.14 5.10
N TRP A 128 5.97 -7.29 4.51
CA TRP A 128 6.60 -8.57 4.12
C TRP A 128 8.11 -8.52 4.42
#